data_AF-A0A8J6UXV0-F1
#
_entry.id   AF-A0A8J6UXV0-F1
#
_cell.length_a   1.000
_cell.length_b   1.000
_cell.length_c   1.000
_cell.angle_alpha   90.00
_cell.angle_beta   90.00
_cell.angle_gamma   90.00
#
_symmetry.space_group_name_H-M   'P 1'
#
loop_
_entity.id
_entity.type
_entity.pdbx_description
1 polymer ?
#
loop_
_entity_poly.entity_id
_entity_poly.type
_entity_poly.pdbx_seq_one_letter_code
_entity_poly.pdbx_strand_id
1 'polypeptide(L)'
;MMSNFDELEVKDEEVRENIDITASGESILTKVGIAPAEVKFIKPSWKRTQYRAVINWLTKYKPLPDAPNLEKVRGYMEAFHHLCEVEDWERASILLSIRLNTPSNEELHTQLGTWGFYHEQVNLYSRILGKLSPSRDAIFFMSWARFTMFWETMPKRLSILSKV
;
A
#
# COMPACT_ATOMS: atom_id res chain seq x y z
N MET A 1 -24.93 -55.89 7.70
CA MET A 1 -23.59 -55.52 8.21
C MET A 1 -23.13 -54.33 7.39
N MET A 2 -23.07 -53.17 8.04
CA MET A 2 -22.47 -51.95 7.51
C MET A 2 -20.96 -52.15 7.32
N SER A 3 -20.39 -51.64 6.23
CA SER A 3 -19.03 -51.13 6.24
C SER A 3 -19.07 -49.67 5.80
N ASN A 4 -18.83 -48.78 6.75
CA ASN A 4 -18.62 -47.35 6.54
C ASN A 4 -17.54 -47.14 5.48
N PHE A 5 -17.90 -46.50 4.38
CA PHE A 5 -16.97 -45.69 3.63
C PHE A 5 -16.91 -44.35 4.36
N ASP A 6 -16.01 -44.24 5.33
CA ASP A 6 -15.71 -42.97 5.97
C ASP A 6 -14.98 -42.09 4.95
N GLU A 7 -15.72 -41.09 4.53
CA GLU A 7 -15.38 -39.92 3.76
C GLU A 7 -14.23 -39.18 4.47
N LEU A 8 -12.99 -39.47 4.09
CA LEU A 8 -11.83 -38.65 4.47
C LEU A 8 -11.84 -37.38 3.61
N GLU A 9 -12.73 -36.47 3.98
CA GLU A 9 -12.71 -35.08 3.58
C GLU A 9 -11.47 -34.44 4.21
N VAL A 10 -10.35 -34.47 3.47
CA VAL A 10 -9.13 -33.74 3.82
C VAL A 10 -9.46 -32.25 3.72
N LYS A 11 -9.86 -31.66 4.85
CA LYS A 11 -9.88 -30.21 5.03
C LYS A 11 -8.44 -29.75 5.11
N ASP A 12 -7.86 -29.45 3.96
CA ASP A 12 -6.72 -28.57 3.85
C ASP A 12 -7.17 -27.15 4.26
N GLU A 13 -7.43 -26.97 5.55
CA GLU A 13 -7.39 -25.64 6.18
C GLU A 13 -5.92 -25.23 6.20
N GLU A 14 -5.50 -24.64 5.08
CA GLU A 14 -4.33 -23.77 4.98
C GLU A 14 -4.43 -22.77 6.14
N VAL A 15 -3.70 -23.04 7.22
CA VAL A 15 -3.43 -22.07 8.29
C VAL A 15 -2.64 -20.95 7.64
N ARG A 16 -3.34 -20.02 6.99
CA ARG A 16 -2.80 -18.72 6.59
C ARG A 16 -2.45 -18.02 7.88
N GLU A 17 -1.20 -18.18 8.31
CA GLU A 17 -0.61 -17.32 9.33
C GLU A 17 -0.96 -15.89 8.96
N ASN A 18 -1.71 -15.24 9.83
CA ASN A 18 -2.17 -13.89 9.60
C ASN A 18 -1.01 -12.94 9.86
N ILE A 19 -0.04 -12.95 8.95
CA ILE A 19 1.12 -12.07 9.01
C ILE A 19 0.60 -10.66 8.76
N ASP A 20 0.76 -9.80 9.77
CA ASP A 20 0.49 -8.37 9.62
C ASP A 20 1.48 -7.80 8.61
N ILE A 21 0.98 -7.54 7.40
CA ILE A 21 1.77 -6.98 6.29
C ILE A 21 2.16 -5.52 6.53
N THR A 22 1.57 -4.88 7.54
CA THR A 22 1.82 -3.47 7.89
C THR A 22 2.60 -3.35 9.19
N ALA A 23 3.36 -2.25 9.33
CA ALA A 23 3.95 -1.90 10.62
C ALA A 23 2.93 -1.11 11.45
N SER A 24 3.12 -1.12 12.78
CA SER A 24 2.23 -0.40 13.70
C SER A 24 2.13 1.09 13.36
N GLY A 25 0.93 1.66 13.55
CA GLY A 25 0.64 3.07 13.27
C GLY A 25 1.61 4.04 13.91
N GLU A 26 2.01 3.79 15.17
CA GLU A 26 2.96 4.63 15.89
C GLU A 26 4.37 4.60 15.28
N SER A 27 4.81 3.43 14.81
CA SER A 27 6.08 3.29 14.08
C SER A 27 6.04 4.10 12.78
N ILE A 28 4.91 4.07 12.06
CA ILE A 28 4.73 4.83 10.83
C ILE A 28 4.68 6.33 11.08
N LEU A 29 3.94 6.79 12.10
CA LEU A 29 3.91 8.21 12.48
C LEU A 29 5.32 8.75 12.79
N THR A 30 6.13 7.95 13.47
CA THR A 30 7.53 8.28 13.76
C THR A 30 8.34 8.40 12.47
N LYS A 31 8.23 7.44 11.55
CA LYS A 31 8.94 7.47 10.25
C LYS A 31 8.56 8.68 9.40
N VAL A 32 7.27 9.02 9.37
CA VAL A 32 6.72 10.15 8.60
C VAL A 32 6.97 11.49 9.30
N GLY A 33 7.43 11.48 10.56
CA GLY A 33 7.75 12.68 11.32
C GLY A 33 6.51 13.50 11.70
N ILE A 34 5.42 12.83 12.08
CA ILE A 34 4.18 13.45 12.55
C ILE A 34 4.03 13.14 14.04
N ALA A 35 4.16 14.17 14.89
CA ALA A 35 3.92 14.05 16.32
C ALA A 35 2.45 14.37 16.65
N PRO A 36 1.64 13.42 17.16
CA PRO A 36 0.23 13.65 17.46
C PRO A 36 -0.02 14.83 18.41
N ALA A 37 0.87 15.02 19.40
CA ALA A 37 0.78 16.09 20.37
C ALA A 37 0.94 17.50 19.76
N GLU A 38 1.61 17.60 18.61
CA GLU A 38 1.93 18.87 17.95
C GLU A 38 0.85 19.30 16.94
N VAL A 39 0.05 18.35 16.43
CA VAL A 39 -0.98 18.63 15.42
C VAL A 39 -1.97 19.70 15.88
N LYS A 40 -2.25 19.80 17.19
CA LYS A 40 -3.12 20.84 17.76
C LYS A 40 -2.64 22.27 17.51
N PHE A 41 -1.36 22.47 17.22
CA PHE A 41 -0.77 23.78 16.92
C PHE A 41 -0.82 24.13 15.44
N ILE A 42 -1.07 23.17 14.54
CA ILE A 42 -1.16 23.41 13.10
C ILE A 42 -2.25 24.43 12.79
N LYS A 43 -1.90 25.42 11.98
CA LYS A 43 -2.79 26.41 11.37
C LYS A 43 -2.56 26.39 9.86
N PRO A 44 -3.59 26.70 9.05
CA PRO A 44 -4.99 26.93 9.41
C PRO A 44 -5.73 25.66 9.86
N SER A 45 -6.96 25.80 10.36
CA SER A 45 -7.74 24.68 10.91
C SER A 45 -8.00 23.56 9.89
N TRP A 46 -8.16 23.89 8.60
CA TRP A 46 -8.38 22.87 7.57
C TRP A 46 -7.16 21.96 7.40
N LYS A 47 -5.93 22.50 7.42
CA LYS A 47 -4.70 21.68 7.40
C LYS A 47 -4.65 20.76 8.61
N ARG A 48 -4.96 21.29 9.79
CA ARG A 48 -5.02 20.50 11.02
C ARG A 48 -5.98 19.31 10.90
N THR A 49 -7.15 19.49 10.28
CA THR A 49 -8.11 18.40 10.05
C THR A 49 -7.49 17.27 9.22
N GLN A 50 -6.75 17.62 8.17
CA GLN A 50 -6.06 16.64 7.32
C GLN A 50 -5.01 15.85 8.12
N TYR A 51 -4.15 16.51 8.90
CA TYR A 51 -3.18 15.81 9.77
C TYR A 51 -3.83 14.93 10.84
N ARG A 52 -5.00 15.34 11.39
CA ARG A 52 -5.77 14.49 12.30
C ARG A 52 -6.30 13.25 11.60
N ALA A 53 -6.71 13.38 10.34
CA ALA A 53 -7.16 12.25 9.54
C ALA A 53 -6.01 11.28 9.26
N VAL A 54 -4.81 11.79 8.90
CA VAL A 54 -3.58 10.97 8.79
C VAL A 54 -3.35 10.14 10.05
N ILE A 55 -3.35 10.77 11.24
CA ILE A 55 -3.16 10.05 12.51
C ILE A 55 -4.24 8.99 12.71
N ASN A 56 -5.51 9.33 12.49
CA ASN A 56 -6.61 8.39 12.68
C ASN A 56 -6.50 7.18 11.72
N TRP A 57 -6.19 7.40 10.46
CA TRP A 57 -6.02 6.31 9.48
C TRP A 57 -4.83 5.41 9.81
N LEU A 58 -3.73 5.97 10.31
CA LEU A 58 -2.56 5.19 10.67
C LEU A 58 -2.73 4.42 11.99
N THR A 59 -3.50 4.94 12.95
CA THR A 59 -3.53 4.38 14.33
C THR A 59 -4.85 3.72 14.73
N LYS A 60 -5.97 4.10 14.12
CA LYS A 60 -7.31 3.62 14.53
C LYS A 60 -7.94 2.68 13.52
N TYR A 61 -7.63 2.83 12.23
CA TYR A 61 -8.14 1.91 11.23
C TYR A 61 -7.49 0.54 11.45
N LYS A 62 -8.33 -0.49 11.58
CA LYS A 62 -7.91 -1.88 11.77
C LYS A 62 -8.67 -2.75 10.76
N PRO A 63 -8.01 -3.23 9.70
CA PRO A 63 -8.64 -4.14 8.75
C PRO A 63 -8.98 -5.47 9.44
N LEU A 64 -9.95 -6.20 8.90
CA LEU A 64 -10.21 -7.57 9.35
C LEU A 64 -8.99 -8.45 9.04
N PRO A 65 -8.70 -9.48 9.85
CA PRO A 65 -7.54 -10.33 9.64
C PRO A 65 -7.52 -11.02 8.25
N ASP A 66 -8.69 -11.38 7.73
CA ASP A 66 -8.91 -12.02 6.43
C ASP A 66 -9.19 -11.03 5.29
N ALA A 67 -9.10 -9.72 5.56
CA ALA A 67 -9.37 -8.70 4.55
C ALA A 67 -8.39 -8.80 3.37
N PRO A 68 -8.81 -8.40 2.14
CA PRO A 68 -7.92 -8.31 0.99
C PRO A 68 -6.70 -7.42 1.27
N ASN A 69 -5.58 -7.68 0.59
CA ASN A 69 -4.34 -6.90 0.75
C ASN A 69 -4.55 -5.40 0.60
N LEU A 70 -5.43 -4.98 -0.31
CA LEU A 70 -5.77 -3.57 -0.50
C LEU A 70 -6.43 -2.94 0.73
N GLU A 71 -7.35 -3.66 1.38
CA GLU A 71 -7.93 -3.21 2.66
C GLU A 71 -6.87 -3.14 3.74
N LYS A 72 -5.95 -4.12 3.78
CA LYS A 72 -4.88 -4.13 4.77
C LYS A 72 -3.96 -2.90 4.70
N VAL A 73 -3.74 -2.35 3.50
CA VAL A 73 -2.93 -1.12 3.31
C VAL A 73 -3.77 0.16 3.17
N ARG A 74 -5.09 0.10 3.27
CA ARG A 74 -6.00 1.25 3.08
C ARG A 74 -5.64 2.42 3.99
N GLY A 75 -5.27 2.15 5.25
CA GLY A 75 -4.83 3.19 6.19
C GLY A 75 -3.64 4.03 5.66
N TYR A 76 -2.71 3.42 4.93
CA TYR A 76 -1.58 4.14 4.32
C TYR A 76 -2.02 4.94 3.10
N MET A 77 -2.91 4.42 2.27
CA MET A 77 -3.42 5.13 1.09
C MET A 77 -4.26 6.35 1.46
N GLU A 78 -5.10 6.24 2.48
CA GLU A 78 -5.92 7.35 2.97
C GLU A 78 -5.05 8.41 3.67
N ALA A 79 -4.07 7.99 4.48
CA ALA A 79 -3.09 8.89 5.05
C ALA A 79 -2.28 9.63 3.97
N PHE A 80 -1.86 8.94 2.90
CA PHE A 80 -1.23 9.56 1.74
C PHE A 80 -2.16 10.63 1.14
N HIS A 81 -3.44 10.29 0.96
CA HIS A 81 -4.40 11.22 0.38
C HIS A 81 -4.50 12.53 1.18
N HIS A 82 -4.62 12.44 2.50
CA HIS A 82 -4.68 13.61 3.37
C HIS A 82 -3.39 14.44 3.40
N LEU A 83 -2.22 13.83 3.24
CA LEU A 83 -0.95 14.56 3.10
C LEU A 83 -0.89 15.33 1.77
N CYS A 84 -1.39 14.74 0.70
CA CYS A 84 -1.50 15.43 -0.59
C CYS A 84 -2.46 16.63 -0.53
N GLU A 85 -3.58 16.54 0.21
CA GLU A 85 -4.53 17.67 0.37
C GLU A 85 -3.91 18.90 1.05
N VAL A 86 -2.82 18.73 1.79
CA VAL A 86 -2.08 19.85 2.43
C VAL A 86 -0.76 20.17 1.75
N GLU A 87 -0.50 19.53 0.60
CA GLU A 87 0.72 19.62 -0.18
C GLU A 87 2.00 19.23 0.58
N ASP A 88 1.88 18.32 1.56
CA ASP A 88 3.04 17.78 2.26
C ASP A 88 3.61 16.57 1.50
N TRP A 89 4.18 16.88 0.33
CA TRP A 89 4.70 15.90 -0.62
C TRP A 89 5.85 15.09 -0.02
N GLU A 90 6.69 15.72 0.78
CA GLU A 90 7.82 15.08 1.44
C GLU A 90 7.36 13.95 2.36
N ARG A 91 6.40 14.23 3.26
CA ARG A 91 5.83 13.19 4.12
C ARG A 91 5.02 12.16 3.33
N ALA A 92 4.30 12.58 2.30
CA ALA A 92 3.56 11.67 1.42
C ALA A 92 4.52 10.67 0.74
N SER A 93 5.68 11.14 0.27
CA SER A 93 6.70 10.29 -0.36
C SER A 93 7.28 9.25 0.60
N ILE A 94 7.53 9.63 1.86
CA ILE A 94 8.01 8.71 2.89
C ILE A 94 6.97 7.60 3.12
N LEU A 95 5.68 7.95 3.16
CA LEU A 95 4.62 6.99 3.36
C LEU A 95 4.52 5.97 2.21
N LEU A 96 4.67 6.42 0.96
CA LEU A 96 4.73 5.52 -0.20
C LEU A 96 5.95 4.61 -0.20
N SER A 97 7.06 5.07 0.38
CA SER A 97 8.33 4.33 0.45
C SER A 97 8.41 3.36 1.64
N ILE A 98 7.31 3.15 2.38
CA ILE A 98 7.28 2.17 3.47
C ILE A 98 7.33 0.77 2.91
N ARG A 99 8.30 -0.03 3.36
CA ARG A 99 8.36 -1.46 3.08
C ARG A 99 7.29 -2.22 3.86
N LEU A 100 6.58 -3.09 3.14
CA LEU A 100 5.57 -3.96 3.70
C LEU A 100 6.19 -5.29 4.12
N ASN A 101 5.62 -5.93 5.15
CA ASN A 101 6.05 -7.23 5.66
C ASN A 101 5.52 -8.36 4.76
N THR A 102 5.94 -8.34 3.50
CA THR A 102 5.61 -9.32 2.47
C THR A 102 6.87 -10.09 2.08
N PRO A 103 6.76 -11.28 1.44
CA PRO A 103 7.95 -11.99 0.95
C PRO A 103 8.81 -11.16 -0.01
N SER A 104 8.20 -10.24 -0.77
CA SER A 104 8.90 -9.32 -1.68
C SER A 104 9.60 -8.16 -0.96
N ASN A 105 9.17 -7.81 0.26
CA ASN A 105 9.72 -6.70 1.06
C ASN A 105 9.81 -5.37 0.25
N GLU A 106 8.85 -5.19 -0.66
CA GLU A 106 8.77 -4.02 -1.51
C GLU A 106 8.14 -2.84 -0.78
N GLU A 107 8.42 -1.65 -1.28
CA GLU A 107 7.76 -0.42 -0.85
C GLU A 107 6.29 -0.45 -1.28
N LEU A 108 5.40 0.17 -0.48
CA LEU A 108 3.95 0.16 -0.67
C LEU A 108 3.55 0.41 -2.13
N HIS A 109 4.08 1.47 -2.74
CA HIS A 109 3.73 1.83 -4.11
C HIS A 109 4.15 0.78 -5.14
N THR A 110 5.23 0.04 -4.91
CA THR A 110 5.70 -1.04 -5.79
C THR A 110 4.87 -2.31 -5.54
N GLN A 111 4.64 -2.64 -4.26
CA GLN A 111 3.87 -3.82 -3.85
C GLN A 111 2.44 -3.82 -4.41
N LEU A 112 1.79 -2.65 -4.53
CA LEU A 112 0.47 -2.53 -5.16
C LEU A 112 0.46 -3.07 -6.60
N GLY A 113 1.51 -2.77 -7.37
CA GLY A 113 1.66 -3.31 -8.73
C GLY A 113 1.93 -4.82 -8.72
N THR A 114 2.72 -5.30 -7.77
CA THR A 114 2.98 -6.74 -7.56
C THR A 114 1.70 -7.51 -7.23
N TRP A 115 0.74 -6.89 -6.54
CA TRP A 115 -0.59 -7.47 -6.28
C TRP A 115 -1.61 -7.25 -7.41
N GLY A 116 -1.27 -6.52 -8.47
CA GLY A 116 -2.17 -6.21 -9.58
C GLY A 116 -3.11 -5.03 -9.35
N PHE A 117 -2.94 -4.24 -8.27
CA PHE A 117 -3.71 -3.03 -7.96
C PHE A 117 -3.17 -1.82 -8.75
N TYR A 118 -3.16 -1.95 -10.08
CA TYR A 118 -2.57 -0.96 -10.97
C TYR A 118 -3.32 0.36 -10.98
N HIS A 119 -4.65 0.34 -10.85
CA HIS A 119 -5.45 1.55 -10.82
C HIS A 119 -5.08 2.43 -9.61
N GLU A 120 -4.95 1.81 -8.44
CA GLU A 120 -4.54 2.45 -7.20
C GLU A 120 -3.11 2.98 -7.31
N GLN A 121 -2.21 2.16 -7.82
CA GLN A 121 -0.82 2.54 -8.06
C GLN A 121 -0.70 3.77 -8.99
N VAL A 122 -1.43 3.76 -10.11
CA VAL A 122 -1.52 4.90 -11.06
C VAL A 122 -2.04 6.15 -10.37
N ASN A 123 -3.08 6.02 -9.55
CA ASN A 123 -3.63 7.14 -8.81
C ASN A 123 -2.58 7.78 -7.88
N LEU A 124 -1.82 6.96 -7.14
CA LEU A 124 -0.74 7.46 -6.28
C LEU A 124 0.31 8.25 -7.06
N TYR A 125 0.80 7.69 -8.17
CA TYR A 125 1.81 8.36 -8.99
C TYR A 125 1.30 9.66 -9.62
N SER A 126 0.05 9.67 -10.10
CA SER A 126 -0.56 10.86 -10.70
C SER A 126 -0.61 12.07 -9.74
N ARG A 127 -0.63 11.82 -8.43
CA ARG A 127 -0.69 12.86 -7.41
C ARG A 127 0.67 13.35 -6.96
N ILE A 128 1.70 12.49 -6.96
CA ILE A 128 3.01 12.82 -6.38
C ILE A 128 4.07 13.20 -7.42
N LEU A 129 3.99 12.70 -8.66
CA LEU A 129 4.99 12.99 -9.69
C LEU A 129 5.03 14.48 -10.03
N GLY A 130 6.25 15.06 -10.08
CA GLY A 130 6.46 16.48 -10.36
C GLY A 130 6.27 17.38 -9.13
N LYS A 131 6.07 16.80 -7.94
CA LYS A 131 5.86 17.54 -6.68
C LYS A 131 7.05 17.48 -5.74
N LEU A 132 8.02 16.59 -5.97
CA LEU A 132 9.19 16.43 -5.12
C LEU A 132 10.43 17.08 -5.76
N SER A 133 11.54 17.06 -5.02
CA SER A 133 12.85 17.36 -5.61
C SER A 133 13.18 16.38 -6.74
N PRO A 134 13.97 16.79 -7.77
CA PRO A 134 14.24 15.95 -8.94
C PRO A 134 14.80 14.56 -8.60
N SER A 135 15.63 14.46 -7.56
CA SER A 135 16.19 13.17 -7.11
C SER A 135 15.14 12.24 -6.51
N ARG A 136 14.16 12.76 -5.77
CA ARG A 136 13.07 11.96 -5.21
C ARG A 136 12.00 11.64 -6.24
N ASP A 137 11.66 12.60 -7.09
CA ASP A 137 10.75 12.38 -8.21
C ASP A 137 11.27 11.29 -9.16
N ALA A 138 12.59 11.21 -9.37
CA ALA A 138 13.20 10.17 -10.18
C ALA A 138 12.91 8.75 -9.66
N ILE A 139 12.79 8.56 -8.34
CA ILE A 139 12.47 7.24 -7.76
C ILE A 139 11.08 6.80 -8.21
N PHE A 140 10.08 7.65 -8.03
CA PHE A 140 8.70 7.34 -8.43
C PHE A 140 8.56 7.24 -9.96
N PHE A 141 9.31 8.06 -10.72
CA PHE A 141 9.34 8.00 -12.17
C PHE A 141 9.95 6.69 -12.69
N MET A 142 11.06 6.23 -12.09
CA MET A 142 11.68 4.96 -12.47
C MET A 142 10.79 3.76 -12.13
N SER A 143 10.10 3.79 -10.98
CA SER A 143 9.14 2.73 -10.62
C SER A 143 7.92 2.72 -11.55
N TRP A 144 7.43 3.90 -11.95
CA TRP A 144 6.40 4.03 -12.97
C TRP A 144 6.85 3.51 -14.34
N ALA A 145 8.04 3.89 -14.79
CA ALA A 145 8.57 3.46 -16.09
C ALA A 145 8.82 1.94 -16.15
N ARG A 146 9.31 1.35 -15.05
CA ARG A 146 9.44 -0.12 -14.93
C ARG A 146 8.09 -0.80 -15.12
N PHE A 147 7.04 -0.24 -14.51
CA PHE A 147 5.68 -0.74 -14.68
C PHE A 147 5.20 -0.67 -16.14
N THR A 148 5.34 0.47 -16.82
CA THR A 148 4.87 0.62 -18.20
C THR A 148 5.64 -0.27 -19.18
N MET A 149 6.96 -0.43 -19.01
CA MET A 149 7.76 -1.34 -19.83
C MET A 149 7.39 -2.82 -19.62
N PHE A 150 7.05 -3.21 -18.39
CA PHE A 150 6.57 -4.57 -18.10
C PHE A 150 5.17 -4.81 -18.69
N TRP A 151 4.28 -3.81 -18.62
CA TRP A 151 2.94 -3.89 -19.19
C TRP A 151 2.95 -4.02 -20.72
N GLU A 152 3.77 -3.24 -21.43
CA GLU A 152 3.89 -3.30 -22.89
C GLU A 152 4.49 -4.62 -23.41
N THR A 153 5.22 -5.35 -22.55
CA THR A 153 5.84 -6.63 -22.89
C THR A 153 4.97 -7.85 -22.54
N MET A 154 3.92 -7.69 -21.73
CA MET A 154 3.00 -8.77 -21.32
C MET A 154 2.12 -9.36 -22.44
N PRO A 155 1.47 -8.59 -23.35
CA PRO A 155 0.63 -9.19 -24.39
C PRO A 155 1.40 -10.03 -25.43
N LYS A 156 2.74 -9.90 -25.49
CA LYS A 156 3.59 -10.68 -26.42
C LYS A 156 3.99 -12.06 -25.89
N ARG A 157 3.82 -12.35 -24.59
CA ARG A 157 4.18 -13.67 -24.01
C ARG A 157 3.01 -14.65 -24.00
N LEU A 158 1.77 -14.17 -23.91
CA LEU A 158 0.58 -15.04 -23.94
C LEU A 158 0.19 -15.51 -25.37
N SER A 159 0.63 -14.80 -26.41
CA SER A 159 0.48 -15.25 -27.80
C SER A 159 1.48 -16.35 -28.21
N ILE A 160 2.50 -16.63 -27.39
CA ILE A 160 3.49 -17.69 -27.63
C ILE A 160 3.07 -19.00 -26.93
N LEU A 161 2.30 -18.92 -25.84
CA LEU A 161 1.81 -20.08 -25.10
C LEU A 161 0.43 -20.60 -25.55
N SER A 162 -0.24 -19.93 -26.48
CA SER A 162 -1.49 -20.39 -27.11
C SER A 162 -1.28 -21.07 -28.48
N LYS A 163 -0.02 -21.41 -28.81
CA LYS A 163 0.36 -22.13 -30.04
C LYS A 163 1.18 -23.40 -29.78
N VAL A 164 1.00 -24.05 -28.63
CA VAL A 164 1.53 -25.40 -28.35
C VAL A 164 0.38 -26.30 -27.94
#